data_AF-A0AB34DIY5-F1
#
_entry.id   AF-A0AB34DIY5-F1
#
_cell.length_a   1.000
_cell.length_b   1.000
_cell.length_c   1.000
_cell.angle_alpha   90.00
_cell.angle_beta   90.00
_cell.angle_gamma   90.00
#
_symmetry.space_group_name_H-M   'P 1'
#
loop_
_entity.id
_entity.type
_entity.pdbx_description
1 polymer ?
#
loop_
_entity_poly.entity_id
_entity_poly.type
_entity_poly.pdbx_seq_one_letter_code
_entity_poly.pdbx_strand_id
1 'polypeptide(L)'
;MAASGADTDGKDGTLVPMDALWQGDSERIESEPSLLIDVQGFEGPLDLLLHLARSQRVDLARISVLALAEQYLVFVEQARALRLELAADYLVMAAWLAYLKSKLLIPKQQGDDGATGEELAASLHYRLKRLEAMRDAAAKLVNRNRLGRDVFARGMPEMVMVDRTSQFSGTLYDLLTAYASQRQRQAVSQVQIAKRAVWSLKEARVALVRLMGSVGDWISLDRFLIDYALSPRERASALASSFAASLELVREGKLEVRQNAPFEPIYIRATGDISELDEDEDV
;
A
#
# COMPACT_ATOMS: atom_id res chain seq x y z
N MET A 1 -31.16 -68.38 25.24
CA MET A 1 -31.70 -67.73 24.03
C MET A 1 -30.74 -66.58 23.72
N ALA A 2 -29.64 -66.77 23.00
CA ALA A 2 -29.44 -67.22 21.62
C ALA A 2 -29.90 -66.18 20.58
N ALA A 3 -28.89 -65.75 19.79
CA ALA A 3 -28.88 -64.98 18.54
C ALA A 3 -29.14 -63.46 18.60
N SER A 4 -28.51 -62.59 17.80
CA SER A 4 -27.32 -62.59 16.90
C SER A 4 -27.42 -61.26 16.14
N GLY A 5 -26.30 -60.63 15.78
CA GLY A 5 -26.28 -59.62 14.70
C GLY A 5 -25.53 -58.34 15.03
N ALA A 6 -24.20 -58.40 14.98
CA ALA A 6 -23.39 -57.23 14.68
C ALA A 6 -23.56 -56.87 13.20
N ASP A 7 -23.69 -55.59 12.88
CA ASP A 7 -23.26 -55.08 11.58
C ASP A 7 -22.69 -53.67 11.74
N THR A 8 -21.41 -53.59 11.42
CA THR A 8 -20.61 -52.39 11.27
C THR A 8 -20.62 -52.05 9.78
N ASP A 9 -21.11 -50.89 9.39
CA ASP A 9 -20.73 -50.36 8.07
C ASP A 9 -20.64 -48.84 8.10
N GLY A 10 -19.42 -48.36 7.89
CA GLY A 10 -19.13 -46.96 7.64
C GLY A 10 -19.60 -46.61 6.23
N LYS A 11 -20.23 -45.44 6.08
CA LYS A 11 -20.50 -44.87 4.76
C LYS A 11 -20.06 -43.42 4.73
N ASP A 12 -18.89 -43.26 4.12
CA ASP A 12 -18.51 -42.24 3.16
C ASP A 12 -18.89 -40.79 3.49
N GLY A 13 -17.88 -40.06 4.01
CA GLY A 13 -17.81 -38.62 3.91
C GLY A 13 -17.79 -38.21 2.44
N THR A 14 -18.97 -38.00 1.89
CA THR A 14 -19.14 -37.47 0.54
C THR A 14 -18.59 -36.05 0.56
N LEU A 15 -17.42 -35.86 -0.04
CA LEU A 15 -16.82 -34.55 -0.25
C LEU A 15 -17.81 -33.70 -1.04
N VAL A 16 -18.43 -32.73 -0.38
CA VAL A 16 -19.30 -31.76 -1.05
C VAL A 16 -18.43 -31.02 -2.08
N PRO A 17 -18.74 -31.10 -3.39
CA PRO A 17 -18.04 -30.32 -4.40
C PRO A 17 -18.17 -28.85 -4.06
N MET A 18 -17.06 -28.10 -4.17
CA MET A 18 -17.03 -26.67 -3.81
C MET A 18 -18.17 -25.90 -4.51
N ASP A 19 -18.52 -26.30 -5.73
CA ASP A 19 -19.59 -25.74 -6.58
C ASP A 19 -20.95 -25.63 -5.86
N ALA A 20 -21.26 -26.54 -4.95
CA ALA A 20 -22.56 -26.55 -4.25
C ALA A 20 -22.65 -25.50 -3.13
N LEU A 21 -21.52 -25.01 -2.60
CA LEU A 21 -21.47 -23.98 -1.55
C LEU A 21 -21.61 -22.55 -2.10
N TRP A 22 -21.51 -22.37 -3.42
CA TRP A 22 -21.60 -21.06 -4.08
C TRP A 22 -22.97 -20.74 -4.67
N GLN A 23 -23.93 -21.68 -4.60
CA GLN A 23 -25.30 -21.49 -5.14
C GLN A 23 -26.28 -20.87 -4.12
N GLY A 24 -25.82 -20.48 -2.92
CA GLY A 24 -26.66 -19.92 -1.86
C GLY A 24 -26.61 -18.39 -1.79
N ASP A 25 -27.77 -17.78 -2.06
CA ASP A 25 -28.25 -16.43 -1.77
C ASP A 25 -27.31 -15.23 -2.02
N SER A 26 -27.66 -14.51 -3.09
CA SER A 26 -27.10 -13.24 -3.55
C SER A 26 -27.48 -12.06 -2.64
N GLU A 27 -26.92 -12.00 -1.44
CA GLU A 27 -26.90 -10.76 -0.64
C GLU A 27 -25.49 -10.51 -0.10
N ARG A 28 -24.58 -10.06 -0.96
CA ARG A 28 -23.25 -9.57 -0.53
C ARG A 28 -23.16 -8.06 -0.66
N ILE A 29 -23.31 -7.45 0.51
CA ILE A 29 -22.79 -6.17 1.04
C ILE A 29 -21.87 -5.42 0.06
N GLU A 30 -22.33 -4.23 -0.34
CA GLU A 30 -21.56 -3.21 -1.05
C GLU A 30 -20.41 -2.68 -0.18
N SER A 31 -19.17 -3.00 -0.55
CA SER A 31 -18.01 -2.18 -0.21
C SER A 31 -16.80 -2.55 -1.08
N GLU A 32 -16.43 -1.61 -1.95
CA GLU A 32 -15.27 -1.50 -2.86
C GLU A 32 -15.30 -2.35 -4.16
N PRO A 33 -15.34 -1.73 -5.37
CA PRO A 33 -15.43 -2.44 -6.63
C PRO A 33 -14.03 -2.89 -7.07
N SER A 34 -13.55 -4.01 -6.51
CA SER A 34 -12.72 -4.89 -7.32
C SER A 34 -13.66 -5.63 -8.26
N LEU A 35 -13.69 -5.23 -9.53
CA LEU A 35 -14.49 -5.86 -10.56
C LEU A 35 -13.94 -7.27 -10.83
N LEU A 36 -14.30 -8.22 -9.97
CA LEU A 36 -14.18 -9.64 -10.24
C LEU A 36 -15.27 -9.99 -11.26
N ILE A 37 -14.88 -10.02 -12.53
CA ILE A 37 -15.78 -10.32 -13.64
C ILE A 37 -16.04 -11.83 -13.66
N ASP A 38 -17.28 -12.18 -13.39
CA ASP A 38 -17.75 -13.54 -13.33
C ASP A 38 -18.13 -14.06 -14.72
N VAL A 39 -17.19 -14.73 -15.39
CA VAL A 39 -17.53 -15.50 -16.60
C VAL A 39 -18.09 -16.84 -16.12
N GLN A 40 -19.40 -16.94 -15.89
CA GLN A 40 -20.11 -18.18 -15.51
C GLN A 40 -19.63 -18.89 -14.22
N GLY A 41 -19.04 -18.18 -13.25
CA GLY A 41 -18.58 -18.72 -11.97
C GLY A 41 -17.07 -18.92 -11.86
N PHE A 42 -16.28 -18.60 -12.89
CA PHE A 42 -14.84 -18.92 -12.94
C PHE A 42 -13.94 -17.79 -12.46
N GLU A 43 -12.97 -18.10 -11.60
CA GLU A 43 -12.03 -17.14 -11.00
C GLU A 43 -10.87 -16.74 -11.95
N GLY A 44 -10.85 -17.24 -13.19
CA GLY A 44 -9.86 -16.88 -14.20
C GLY A 44 -9.71 -17.91 -15.33
N PRO A 45 -8.86 -17.63 -16.34
CA PRO A 45 -8.74 -18.47 -17.53
C PRO A 45 -8.15 -19.85 -17.26
N LEU A 46 -7.24 -19.98 -16.27
CA LEU A 46 -6.70 -21.29 -15.87
C LEU A 46 -7.75 -22.15 -15.15
N ASP A 47 -8.68 -21.52 -14.44
CA ASP A 47 -9.75 -22.23 -13.75
C ASP A 47 -10.77 -22.80 -14.74
N LEU A 48 -11.17 -21.98 -15.72
CA LEU A 48 -11.97 -22.43 -16.85
C LEU A 48 -11.28 -23.59 -17.60
N LEU A 49 -9.98 -23.49 -17.87
CA LEU A 49 -9.23 -24.58 -18.49
C LEU A 49 -9.21 -25.85 -17.63
N LEU A 50 -9.07 -25.72 -16.31
CA LEU A 50 -9.14 -26.85 -15.39
C LEU A 50 -10.53 -27.49 -15.41
N HIS A 51 -11.60 -26.69 -15.43
CA HIS A 51 -12.98 -27.17 -15.53
C HIS A 51 -13.21 -27.94 -16.85
N LEU A 52 -12.81 -27.35 -17.98
CA LEU A 52 -12.90 -27.98 -19.30
C LEU A 52 -12.09 -29.29 -19.34
N ALA A 53 -10.89 -29.30 -18.76
CA ALA A 53 -10.06 -30.51 -18.65
C ALA A 53 -10.75 -31.63 -17.85
N ARG A 54 -11.41 -31.31 -16.74
CA ARG A 54 -12.18 -32.29 -15.94
C ARG A 54 -13.40 -32.82 -16.70
N SER A 55 -14.07 -31.96 -17.47
CA SER A 55 -15.25 -32.35 -18.26
C SER A 55 -14.93 -33.41 -19.34
N GLN A 56 -13.70 -33.43 -19.86
CA GLN A 56 -13.25 -34.43 -20.83
C GLN A 56 -13.08 -35.84 -20.23
N ARG A 57 -13.22 -36.04 -18.91
CA ARG A 57 -13.11 -37.34 -18.21
C ARG A 57 -11.89 -38.19 -18.59
N VAL A 58 -10.77 -37.54 -18.90
CA VAL A 58 -9.49 -38.19 -19.15
C VAL A 58 -8.53 -37.71 -18.07
N ASP A 59 -7.79 -38.66 -17.48
CA ASP A 59 -6.67 -38.40 -16.57
C ASP A 59 -5.84 -37.24 -17.14
N LEU A 60 -5.61 -36.18 -16.35
CA LEU A 60 -4.95 -34.96 -16.84
C LEU A 60 -3.68 -35.32 -17.61
N ALA A 61 -2.95 -36.34 -17.14
CA ALA A 61 -1.76 -36.98 -17.73
C ALA A 61 -1.88 -37.37 -19.22
N ARG A 62 -3.10 -37.58 -19.73
CA ARG A 62 -3.42 -38.08 -21.08
C ARG A 62 -4.24 -37.11 -21.92
N ILE A 63 -4.48 -35.88 -21.44
CA ILE A 63 -5.28 -34.90 -22.18
C ILE A 63 -4.55 -34.46 -23.45
N SER A 64 -5.28 -34.46 -24.57
CA SER A 64 -4.87 -33.76 -25.77
C SER A 64 -4.96 -32.26 -25.51
N VAL A 65 -3.82 -31.62 -25.22
CA VAL A 65 -3.74 -30.16 -25.02
C VAL A 65 -4.32 -29.39 -26.21
N LEU A 66 -4.25 -29.97 -27.42
CA LEU A 66 -4.90 -29.46 -28.61
C LEU A 66 -6.43 -29.41 -28.46
N ALA A 67 -7.06 -30.50 -28.02
CA ALA A 67 -8.52 -30.55 -27.83
C ALA A 67 -8.99 -29.58 -26.74
N LEU A 68 -8.22 -29.44 -25.66
CA LEU A 68 -8.48 -28.46 -24.60
C LEU A 68 -8.40 -27.02 -25.13
N ALA A 69 -7.38 -26.71 -25.93
CA ALA A 69 -7.22 -25.41 -26.57
C ALA A 69 -8.40 -25.08 -27.50
N GLU A 70 -8.88 -26.06 -28.28
CA GLU A 70 -10.04 -25.88 -29.16
C GLU A 70 -11.33 -25.58 -28.38
N GLN A 71 -11.60 -26.33 -27.31
CA GLN A 71 -12.78 -26.09 -26.47
C GLN A 71 -12.75 -24.72 -25.82
N TYR A 72 -11.58 -24.31 -25.33
CA TYR A 72 -11.41 -22.97 -24.74
C TYR A 72 -11.67 -21.86 -25.78
N LEU A 73 -11.13 -22.00 -26.99
CA LEU A 73 -11.35 -21.01 -28.05
C LEU A 73 -12.82 -20.93 -28.47
N VAL A 74 -13.51 -22.06 -28.56
CA VAL A 74 -14.96 -22.10 -28.85
C VAL A 74 -15.75 -21.39 -27.75
N PHE A 75 -15.41 -21.63 -26.48
CA PHE A 75 -16.05 -20.97 -25.35
C PHE A 75 -15.87 -19.44 -25.40
N VAL A 76 -14.64 -18.97 -25.63
CA VAL A 76 -14.34 -17.53 -25.70
C VAL A 76 -15.09 -16.86 -26.85
N GLU A 77 -15.19 -17.50 -28.02
CA GLU A 77 -15.95 -16.96 -29.15
C GLU A 77 -17.46 -16.89 -28.88
N GLN A 78 -18.03 -17.91 -28.21
CA GLN A 78 -19.44 -17.87 -27.79
C GLN A 78 -19.70 -16.76 -26.77
N ALA A 79 -18.82 -16.62 -25.77
CA ALA A 79 -18.89 -15.56 -24.77
C ALA A 79 -18.77 -14.16 -25.41
N ARG A 80 -17.92 -14.03 -26.44
CA ARG A 80 -17.77 -12.78 -27.21
C ARG A 80 -19.04 -12.42 -27.98
N ALA A 81 -19.68 -13.40 -28.62
CA ALA A 81 -20.91 -13.19 -29.38
C ALA A 81 -22.09 -12.73 -28.50
N LEU A 82 -22.10 -13.14 -27.23
CA LEU A 82 -23.12 -12.79 -26.23
C LEU A 82 -22.90 -11.42 -25.57
N ARG A 83 -21.94 -10.61 -26.04
CA ARG A 83 -21.59 -9.25 -25.54
C ARG A 83 -21.10 -9.23 -24.09
N LEU A 84 -20.25 -10.18 -23.70
CA LEU A 84 -19.50 -10.08 -22.45
C LEU A 84 -18.27 -9.19 -22.68
N GLU A 85 -18.04 -8.26 -21.75
CA GLU A 85 -16.76 -7.59 -21.54
C GLU A 85 -15.74 -8.66 -21.10
N LEU A 86 -15.26 -9.45 -22.05
CA LEU A 86 -14.25 -10.48 -21.81
C LEU A 86 -13.03 -9.82 -21.18
N ALA A 87 -12.63 -10.30 -20.00
CA ALA A 87 -11.46 -9.77 -19.33
C ALA A 87 -10.22 -9.97 -20.20
N ALA A 88 -9.28 -9.03 -20.15
CA ALA A 88 -8.04 -9.06 -20.93
C ALA A 88 -7.29 -10.40 -20.76
N ASP A 89 -7.30 -10.98 -19.57
CA ASP A 89 -6.64 -12.24 -19.26
C ASP A 89 -7.18 -13.44 -20.05
N TYR A 90 -8.48 -13.47 -20.35
CA TYR A 90 -9.08 -14.54 -21.17
C TYR A 90 -8.67 -14.42 -22.64
N LEU A 91 -8.61 -13.18 -23.17
CA LEU A 91 -8.17 -12.94 -24.54
C LEU A 91 -6.67 -13.22 -24.72
N VAL A 92 -5.85 -12.87 -23.72
CA VAL A 92 -4.43 -13.22 -23.68
C VAL A 92 -4.26 -14.73 -23.70
N MET A 93 -5.04 -15.46 -22.90
CA MET A 93 -4.96 -16.91 -22.87
C MET A 93 -5.48 -17.55 -24.17
N ALA A 94 -6.53 -17.00 -24.77
CA ALA A 94 -7.03 -17.43 -26.09
C ALA A 94 -5.96 -17.27 -27.18
N ALA A 95 -5.31 -16.10 -27.23
CA ALA A 95 -4.24 -15.84 -28.19
C ALA A 95 -3.06 -16.81 -28.01
N TRP A 96 -2.67 -17.07 -26.76
CA TRP A 96 -1.61 -18.02 -26.44
C TRP A 96 -1.99 -19.46 -26.81
N LEU A 97 -3.24 -19.89 -26.56
CA LEU A 97 -3.72 -21.22 -26.94
C LEU A 97 -3.85 -21.37 -28.47
N ALA A 98 -4.23 -20.31 -29.18
CA ALA A 98 -4.22 -20.29 -30.64
C ALA A 98 -2.79 -20.41 -31.19
N TYR A 99 -1.82 -19.72 -30.58
CA TYR A 99 -0.39 -19.88 -30.89
C TYR A 99 0.08 -21.31 -30.63
N LEU A 100 -0.25 -21.88 -29.46
CA LEU A 100 0.09 -23.25 -29.12
C LEU A 100 -0.51 -24.26 -30.11
N LYS A 101 -1.79 -24.09 -30.47
CA LYS A 101 -2.48 -24.90 -31.49
C LYS A 101 -1.74 -24.86 -32.82
N SER A 102 -1.38 -23.67 -33.30
CA SER A 102 -0.61 -23.51 -34.54
C SER A 102 0.74 -24.24 -34.46
N LYS A 103 1.48 -24.06 -33.36
CA LYS A 103 2.80 -24.68 -33.17
C LYS A 103 2.74 -26.21 -33.04
N LEU A 104 1.63 -26.76 -32.54
CA LEU A 104 1.40 -28.21 -32.46
C LEU A 104 0.98 -28.84 -33.79
N LEU A 105 0.32 -28.09 -34.67
CA LEU A 105 -0.16 -28.59 -35.97
C LEU A 105 0.87 -28.46 -37.10
N ILE A 106 1.82 -27.55 -36.99
CA ILE A 106 2.84 -27.30 -38.02
C ILE A 106 4.03 -28.26 -37.82
N PRO A 107 4.53 -28.94 -38.87
CA PRO A 107 5.73 -29.78 -38.78
C PRO A 107 6.95 -28.97 -38.30
N LYS A 108 7.77 -29.58 -37.43
CA LYS A 108 8.99 -28.94 -36.88
C LYS A 108 9.89 -28.44 -38.03
N GLN A 109 10.10 -27.12 -38.10
CA GLN A 109 11.05 -26.54 -39.04
C GLN A 109 12.48 -26.71 -38.49
N GLN A 110 13.43 -27.10 -39.35
CA GLN A 110 14.83 -27.20 -38.95
C GLN A 110 15.39 -25.79 -38.71
N GLY A 111 15.80 -25.49 -37.47
CA GLY A 111 16.40 -24.21 -37.08
C GLY A 111 15.57 -23.30 -36.17
N ASP A 112 14.45 -23.75 -35.60
CA ASP A 112 13.73 -22.99 -34.56
C ASP A 112 14.45 -23.18 -33.21
N ASP A 113 15.14 -22.14 -32.72
CA ASP A 113 15.79 -22.09 -31.40
C ASP A 113 14.78 -21.89 -30.24
N GLY A 114 13.49 -21.75 -30.54
CA GLY A 114 12.43 -21.58 -29.55
C GLY A 114 11.92 -22.89 -28.94
N ALA A 115 11.24 -22.79 -27.77
CA ALA A 115 10.61 -23.93 -27.11
C ALA A 115 9.63 -24.66 -28.05
N THR A 116 9.70 -25.98 -28.10
CA THR A 116 8.84 -26.78 -28.99
C THR A 116 7.37 -26.73 -28.55
N GLY A 117 6.43 -26.98 -29.47
CA GLY A 117 5.00 -27.04 -29.12
C GLY A 117 4.70 -28.07 -28.01
N GLU A 118 5.44 -29.18 -28.00
CA GLU A 118 5.36 -30.22 -26.97
C GLU A 118 5.83 -29.71 -25.59
N GLU A 119 6.92 -28.94 -25.53
CA GLU A 119 7.41 -28.33 -24.29
C GLU A 119 6.44 -27.29 -23.73
N LEU A 120 5.85 -26.46 -24.59
CA LEU A 120 4.84 -25.47 -24.19
C LEU A 120 3.58 -26.17 -23.64
N ALA A 121 3.15 -27.25 -24.31
CA ALA A 121 2.04 -28.07 -23.84
C ALA A 121 2.34 -28.72 -22.48
N ALA A 122 3.55 -29.26 -22.29
CA ALA A 122 4.00 -29.82 -21.02
C ALA A 122 4.04 -28.77 -19.90
N SER A 123 4.46 -27.54 -20.20
CA SER A 123 4.45 -26.43 -19.24
C SER A 123 3.04 -26.06 -18.81
N LEU A 124 2.09 -25.94 -19.75
CA LEU A 124 0.69 -25.67 -19.44
C LEU A 124 0.09 -26.80 -18.58
N HIS A 125 0.36 -28.04 -18.96
CA HIS A 125 -0.10 -29.20 -18.22
C HIS A 125 0.40 -29.18 -16.76
N TYR A 126 1.69 -28.88 -16.56
CA TYR A 126 2.26 -28.75 -15.23
C TYR A 126 1.56 -27.66 -14.40
N ARG A 127 1.24 -26.52 -15.01
CA ARG A 127 0.49 -25.43 -14.35
C ARG A 127 -0.92 -25.88 -13.95
N LEU A 128 -1.63 -26.57 -14.84
CA LEU A 128 -2.97 -27.11 -14.55
C LEU A 128 -2.95 -28.12 -13.41
N LYS A 129 -1.99 -29.06 -13.42
CA LYS A 129 -1.81 -30.05 -12.34
C LYS A 129 -1.50 -29.40 -11.00
N ARG A 130 -0.68 -28.34 -11.01
CA ARG A 130 -0.37 -27.56 -9.81
C ARG A 130 -1.60 -26.84 -9.28
N LEU A 131 -2.41 -26.26 -10.16
CA LEU A 131 -3.67 -25.61 -9.78
C LEU A 131 -4.67 -26.62 -9.21
N GLU A 132 -4.81 -27.80 -9.81
CA GLU A 132 -5.66 -28.87 -9.29
C GLU A 132 -5.23 -29.29 -7.87
N ALA A 133 -3.94 -29.56 -7.66
CA ALA A 133 -3.43 -29.92 -6.35
C ALA A 133 -3.70 -28.84 -5.29
N MET A 134 -3.65 -27.57 -5.68
CA MET A 134 -4.01 -26.45 -4.80
C MET A 134 -5.51 -26.41 -4.51
N ARG A 135 -6.39 -26.63 -5.50
CA ARG A 135 -7.84 -26.68 -5.28
C ARG A 135 -8.22 -27.86 -4.38
N ASP A 136 -7.58 -29.01 -4.55
CA ASP A 136 -7.79 -30.18 -3.68
C ASP A 136 -7.35 -29.90 -2.24
N ALA A 137 -6.21 -29.25 -2.05
CA ALA A 137 -5.75 -28.85 -0.72
C ALA A 137 -6.69 -27.80 -0.10
N ALA A 138 -7.17 -26.84 -0.88
CA ALA A 138 -8.13 -25.84 -0.44
C ALA A 138 -9.46 -26.48 -0.04
N ALA A 139 -9.99 -27.40 -0.85
CA ALA A 139 -11.21 -28.15 -0.54
C ALA A 139 -11.06 -28.95 0.76
N LYS A 140 -9.92 -29.64 0.94
CA LYS A 140 -9.61 -30.34 2.20
C LYS A 140 -9.56 -29.39 3.39
N LEU A 141 -8.99 -28.20 3.21
CA LEU A 141 -8.89 -27.20 4.28
C LEU A 141 -10.26 -26.62 4.66
N VAL A 142 -11.08 -26.27 3.68
CA VAL A 142 -12.43 -25.73 3.90
C VAL A 142 -13.34 -26.75 4.58
N ASN A 143 -13.18 -28.03 4.23
CA ASN A 143 -13.94 -29.14 4.81
C ASN A 143 -13.36 -29.66 6.15
N ARG A 144 -12.35 -29.01 6.72
CA ARG A 144 -11.88 -29.38 8.07
C ARG A 144 -12.86 -28.94 9.13
N ASN A 145 -13.05 -29.80 10.12
CA ASN A 145 -13.81 -29.47 11.33
C ASN A 145 -13.25 -28.21 11.99
N ARG A 146 -14.11 -27.22 12.20
CA ARG A 146 -13.77 -25.94 12.82
C ARG A 146 -13.97 -26.03 14.32
N LEU A 147 -12.96 -25.60 15.08
CA LEU A 147 -13.06 -25.49 16.53
C LEU A 147 -14.11 -24.43 16.91
N GLY A 148 -15.00 -24.78 17.84
CA GLY A 148 -16.13 -23.96 18.26
C GLY A 148 -17.36 -24.04 17.36
N ARG A 149 -17.30 -24.78 16.24
CA ARG A 149 -18.45 -25.03 15.35
C ARG A 149 -18.75 -26.53 15.24
N ASP A 150 -17.78 -27.28 14.72
CA ASP A 150 -17.91 -28.71 14.42
C ASP A 150 -17.24 -29.58 15.50
N VAL A 151 -16.18 -29.06 16.12
CA VAL A 151 -15.49 -29.67 17.26
C VAL A 151 -15.36 -28.67 18.38
N PHE A 152 -15.57 -29.10 19.63
CA PHE A 152 -15.43 -28.23 20.80
C PHE A 152 -14.20 -28.64 21.61
N ALA A 153 -13.47 -27.66 22.13
CA ALA A 153 -12.32 -27.92 22.98
C ALA A 153 -12.76 -28.55 24.31
N ARG A 154 -11.96 -29.49 24.83
CA ARG A 154 -12.10 -29.95 26.21
C ARG A 154 -11.72 -28.78 27.12
N GLY A 155 -12.57 -28.45 28.11
CA GLY A 155 -12.37 -27.27 28.98
C GLY A 155 -11.10 -27.31 29.82
N MET A 156 -10.57 -28.50 30.10
CA MET A 156 -9.29 -28.71 30.78
C MET A 156 -8.41 -29.60 29.90
N PRO A 157 -7.77 -29.03 28.85
CA PRO A 157 -6.89 -29.81 28.00
C PRO A 157 -5.68 -30.27 28.79
N GLU A 158 -5.26 -31.52 28.57
CA GLU A 158 -3.99 -32.02 29.06
C GLU A 158 -2.87 -31.15 28.48
N MET A 159 -2.05 -30.56 29.36
CA MET A 159 -0.95 -29.71 28.96
C MET A 159 0.07 -30.56 28.22
N VAL A 160 0.08 -30.47 26.88
CA VAL A 160 1.19 -30.99 26.08
C VAL A 160 2.40 -30.14 26.42
N MET A 161 3.24 -30.64 27.33
CA MET A 161 4.54 -30.07 27.64
C MET A 161 5.43 -30.28 26.40
N VAL A 162 5.35 -29.36 25.44
CA VAL A 162 6.26 -29.35 24.31
C VAL A 162 7.57 -28.79 24.83
N ASP A 163 8.51 -29.68 25.16
CA ASP A 163 9.85 -29.30 25.54
C ASP A 163 10.60 -28.79 24.30
N ARG A 164 10.51 -27.48 24.07
CA ARG A 164 11.12 -26.82 22.91
C ARG A 164 12.54 -26.41 23.25
N THR A 165 13.49 -27.28 22.95
CA THR A 165 14.91 -26.90 23.00
C THR A 165 15.25 -26.09 21.75
N SER A 166 15.32 -24.76 21.90
CA SER A 166 15.78 -23.89 20.81
C SER A 166 17.30 -24.04 20.66
N GLN A 167 17.72 -24.65 19.56
CA GLN A 167 19.13 -24.66 19.17
C GLN A 167 19.39 -23.45 18.28
N PHE A 168 20.20 -22.52 18.76
CA PHE A 168 20.64 -21.38 17.96
C PHE A 168 21.92 -21.76 17.23
N SER A 169 21.85 -21.83 15.91
CA SER A 169 23.04 -21.91 15.05
C SER A 169 23.32 -20.52 14.50
N GLY A 170 24.50 -19.97 14.77
CA GLY A 170 24.94 -18.70 14.22
C GLY A 170 26.45 -18.69 14.06
N THR A 171 26.92 -18.04 13.00
CA THR A 171 28.33 -17.78 12.75
C THR A 171 28.71 -16.38 13.25
N LEU A 172 30.00 -16.08 13.32
CA LEU A 172 30.47 -14.71 13.60
C LEU A 172 29.95 -13.70 12.56
N TYR A 173 29.78 -14.14 11.31
CA TYR A 173 29.24 -13.32 10.24
C TYR A 173 27.79 -12.90 10.51
N ASP A 174 26.95 -13.81 11.03
CA ASP A 174 25.55 -13.50 11.37
C ASP A 174 25.46 -12.48 12.50
N LEU A 175 26.36 -12.58 13.49
CA LEU A 175 26.45 -11.62 14.60
C LEU A 175 26.87 -10.23 14.11
N LEU A 176 27.89 -10.16 13.25
CA LEU A 176 28.35 -8.90 12.67
C LEU A 176 27.29 -8.26 11.77
N THR A 177 26.57 -9.08 10.99
CA THR A 177 25.47 -8.62 10.13
C THR A 177 24.31 -8.07 10.96
N ALA A 178 23.92 -8.77 12.03
CA ALA A 178 22.90 -8.31 12.96
C ALA A 178 23.30 -6.96 13.59
N TYR A 179 24.54 -6.85 14.08
CA TYR A 179 25.07 -5.61 14.64
C TYR A 179 25.08 -4.46 13.63
N ALA A 180 25.58 -4.69 12.42
CA ALA A 180 25.60 -3.70 11.36
C ALA A 180 24.19 -3.24 11.00
N SER A 181 23.23 -4.16 10.87
CA SER A 181 21.84 -3.84 10.56
C SER A 181 21.17 -3.00 11.65
N GLN A 182 21.44 -3.29 12.92
CA GLN A 182 20.91 -2.53 14.05
C GLN A 182 21.52 -1.13 14.11
N ARG A 183 22.83 -1.03 13.88
CA ARG A 183 23.53 0.26 13.81
C ARG A 183 23.06 1.09 12.63
N GLN A 184 22.82 0.51 11.46
CA GLN A 184 22.29 1.20 10.28
C GLN A 184 20.93 1.85 10.57
N ARG A 185 20.02 1.14 11.26
CA ARG A 185 18.70 1.67 11.64
C ARG A 185 18.81 2.87 12.58
N GLN A 186 19.76 2.85 13.50
CA GLN A 186 19.99 3.95 14.43
C GLN A 186 20.87 5.08 13.84
N ALA A 187 21.64 4.78 12.80
CA ALA A 187 22.49 5.74 12.11
C ALA A 187 21.73 6.65 11.14
N VAL A 188 20.42 6.43 10.94
CA VAL A 188 19.54 7.43 10.35
C VAL A 188 19.38 8.57 11.35
N SER A 189 20.36 9.45 11.39
CA SER A 189 20.23 10.71 12.10
C SER A 189 19.10 11.48 11.44
N GLN A 190 18.06 11.79 12.21
CA GLN A 190 17.14 12.84 11.81
C GLN A 190 17.95 14.13 11.78
N VAL A 191 18.28 14.59 10.58
CA VAL A 191 18.84 15.93 10.39
C VAL A 191 17.72 16.91 10.73
N GLN A 192 17.68 17.32 11.99
CA GLN A 192 16.90 18.47 12.42
C GLN A 192 17.57 19.70 11.81
N ILE A 193 17.05 20.17 10.69
CA ILE A 193 17.43 21.48 10.15
C ILE A 193 17.04 22.48 11.23
N ALA A 194 18.04 23.06 11.90
CA ALA A 194 17.79 24.10 12.88
C ALA A 194 17.01 25.22 12.19
N LYS A 195 15.76 25.44 12.63
CA LYS A 195 14.97 26.58 12.15
C LYS A 195 15.78 27.82 12.44
N ARG A 196 16.12 28.59 11.40
CA ARG A 196 16.75 29.90 11.59
C ARG A 196 15.73 30.76 12.34
N ALA A 197 16.14 31.27 13.50
CA ALA A 197 15.35 32.25 14.22
C ALA A 197 15.50 33.59 13.48
N VAL A 198 14.54 33.87 12.60
CA VAL A 198 14.48 35.07 11.77
C VAL A 198 13.21 35.81 12.17
N TRP A 199 13.32 37.12 12.37
CA TRP A 199 12.19 38.00 12.60
C TRP A 199 11.54 38.35 11.28
N SER A 200 10.26 38.04 11.13
CA SER A 200 9.46 38.50 10.01
C SER A 200 9.21 40.02 10.09
N LEU A 201 8.88 40.62 8.95
CA LEU A 201 8.52 42.03 8.88
C LEU A 201 7.27 42.34 9.71
N LYS A 202 6.27 41.43 9.71
CA LYS A 202 5.03 41.54 10.50
C LYS A 202 5.35 41.57 12.00
N GLU A 203 6.20 40.66 12.49
CA GLU A 203 6.63 40.64 13.90
C GLU A 203 7.36 41.92 14.30
N ALA A 204 8.26 42.42 13.44
CA ALA A 204 8.97 43.67 13.68
C ALA A 204 8.03 44.89 13.71
N ARG A 205 7.03 44.95 12.82
CA ARG A 205 6.02 46.01 12.78
C ARG A 205 5.17 46.02 14.05
N VAL A 206 4.62 44.87 14.45
CA VAL A 206 3.79 44.75 15.67
C VAL A 206 4.59 45.18 16.90
N ALA A 207 5.82 44.71 17.03
CA ALA A 207 6.65 45.06 18.17
C ALA A 207 7.01 46.55 18.18
N LEU A 208 7.30 47.17 17.02
CA LEU A 208 7.56 48.62 16.92
C LEU A 208 6.34 49.44 17.33
N VAL A 209 5.15 49.07 16.86
CA VAL A 209 3.89 49.75 17.22
C VAL A 209 3.66 49.66 18.73
N ARG A 210 3.82 48.47 19.33
CA ARG A 210 3.70 48.27 20.78
C ARG A 210 4.68 49.12 21.59
N LEU A 211 5.93 49.22 21.15
CA LEU A 211 6.96 50.00 21.85
C LEU A 211 6.66 51.52 21.78
N MET A 212 6.03 51.97 20.70
CA MET A 212 5.68 53.38 20.51
C MET A 212 4.34 53.80 21.09
N GLY A 213 3.46 52.86 21.44
CA GLY A 213 2.11 53.09 21.97
C GLY A 213 2.03 53.82 23.33
N SER A 214 3.09 54.51 23.74
CA SER A 214 3.13 55.29 24.98
C SER A 214 4.07 56.51 24.96
N VAL A 215 4.81 56.77 23.87
CA VAL A 215 5.89 57.77 23.88
C VAL A 215 5.81 58.69 22.67
N GLY A 216 5.49 59.96 22.89
CA GLY A 216 5.53 61.02 21.87
C GLY A 216 6.92 61.59 21.59
N ASP A 217 7.94 61.11 22.29
CA ASP A 217 9.33 61.57 22.16
C ASP A 217 10.15 60.69 21.21
N TRP A 218 11.26 61.24 20.73
CA TRP A 218 12.21 60.53 19.88
C TRP A 218 12.87 59.36 20.63
N ILE A 219 12.75 58.15 20.08
CA ILE A 219 13.37 56.94 20.62
C ILE A 219 14.43 56.42 19.64
N SER A 220 15.55 55.92 20.15
CA SER A 220 16.53 55.22 19.31
C SER A 220 16.03 53.84 18.89
N LEU A 221 16.15 53.52 17.61
CA LEU A 221 15.81 52.21 17.04
C LEU A 221 16.62 51.07 17.70
N ASP A 222 17.82 51.36 18.18
CA ASP A 222 18.65 50.35 18.88
C ASP A 222 18.05 49.93 20.23
N ARG A 223 17.28 50.81 20.89
CA ARG A 223 16.62 50.49 22.15
C ARG A 223 15.56 49.40 21.97
N PHE A 224 14.88 49.41 20.82
CA PHE A 224 13.92 48.38 20.45
C PHE A 224 14.56 46.97 20.42
N LEU A 225 15.80 46.86 19.95
CA LEU A 225 16.53 45.59 19.90
C LEU A 225 16.88 45.04 21.29
N ILE A 226 17.00 45.91 22.29
CA ILE A 226 17.34 45.50 23.67
C ILE A 226 16.12 44.86 24.33
N ASP A 227 14.93 45.39 24.10
CA ASP A 227 13.70 44.95 24.77
C ASP A 227 13.11 43.68 24.11
N TYR A 228 13.35 43.48 22.81
CA TYR A 228 12.73 42.39 22.04
C TYR A 228 13.69 41.32 21.48
N ALA A 229 15.00 41.59 21.32
CA ALA A 229 15.96 40.61 20.78
C ALA A 229 16.89 40.03 21.87
N LEU A 230 16.41 38.99 22.54
CA LEU A 230 17.10 38.32 23.67
C LEU A 230 18.31 37.47 23.23
N SER A 231 18.33 36.95 22.00
CA SER A 231 19.42 36.07 21.52
C SER A 231 20.38 36.78 20.54
N PRO A 232 21.71 36.54 20.64
CA PRO A 232 22.69 37.09 19.68
C PRO A 232 22.43 36.68 18.23
N ARG A 233 21.73 35.56 18.02
CA ARG A 233 21.43 35.00 16.69
C ARG A 233 20.31 35.76 15.96
N GLU A 234 19.37 36.35 16.71
CA GLU A 234 18.22 37.06 16.15
C GLU A 234 18.51 38.54 15.93
N ARG A 235 19.49 39.13 16.61
CA ARG A 235 19.79 40.58 16.56
C ARG A 235 19.91 41.15 15.15
N ALA A 236 20.64 40.46 14.26
CA ALA A 236 20.85 40.94 12.90
C ALA A 236 19.53 40.94 12.09
N SER A 237 18.72 39.89 12.26
CA SER A 237 17.41 39.80 11.62
C SER A 237 16.42 40.80 12.20
N ALA A 238 16.41 40.95 13.53
CA ALA A 238 15.55 41.91 14.22
C ALA A 238 15.88 43.34 13.78
N LEU A 239 17.15 43.71 13.67
CA LEU A 239 17.58 45.05 13.21
C LEU A 239 17.13 45.30 11.77
N ALA A 240 17.41 44.36 10.86
CA ALA A 240 17.02 44.50 9.46
C ALA A 240 15.49 44.61 9.29
N SER A 241 14.73 43.75 9.96
CA SER A 241 13.26 43.75 9.88
C SER A 241 12.65 44.97 10.55
N SER A 242 13.21 45.45 11.66
CA SER A 242 12.73 46.67 12.35
C SER A 242 13.05 47.92 11.54
N PHE A 243 14.22 47.98 10.91
CA PHE A 243 14.55 49.07 10.02
C PHE A 243 13.61 49.10 8.81
N ALA A 244 13.39 47.95 8.16
CA ALA A 244 12.44 47.83 7.06
C ALA A 244 11.01 48.23 7.47
N ALA A 245 10.54 47.75 8.63
CA ALA A 245 9.22 48.12 9.17
C ALA A 245 9.14 49.62 9.49
N SER A 246 10.21 50.23 10.01
CA SER A 246 10.23 51.67 10.26
C SER A 246 10.10 52.50 8.98
N LEU A 247 10.77 52.11 7.89
CA LEU A 247 10.65 52.76 6.59
C LEU A 247 9.25 52.57 5.98
N GLU A 248 8.64 51.40 6.18
CA GLU A 248 7.27 51.14 5.73
C GLU A 248 6.26 52.04 6.46
N LEU A 249 6.39 52.16 7.78
CA LEU A 249 5.54 53.03 8.60
C LEU A 249 5.77 54.54 8.30
N VAL A 250 6.98 54.94 7.93
CA VAL A 250 7.27 56.29 7.42
C VAL A 250 6.57 56.53 6.09
N ARG A 251 6.61 55.54 5.18
CA ARG A 251 5.88 55.59 3.91
C ARG A 251 4.37 55.71 4.12
N GLU A 252 3.84 55.09 5.17
CA GLU A 252 2.43 55.20 5.59
C GLU A 252 2.11 56.51 6.35
N GLY A 253 3.09 57.36 6.64
CA GLY A 253 2.91 58.63 7.35
C GLY A 253 2.69 58.50 8.86
N LYS A 254 2.90 57.30 9.42
CA LYS A 254 2.70 56.98 10.85
C LYS A 254 3.94 57.21 11.71
N LEU A 255 5.09 57.30 11.06
CA LEU A 255 6.39 57.48 11.68
C LEU A 255 7.18 58.61 11.05
N GLU A 256 7.98 59.28 11.88
CA GLU A 256 9.11 60.09 11.46
C GLU A 256 10.42 59.41 11.84
N VAL A 257 11.40 59.49 10.94
CA VAL A 257 12.77 58.98 11.14
C VAL A 257 13.77 60.14 11.05
N ARG A 258 14.75 60.16 11.95
CA ARG A 258 15.86 61.12 11.95
C ARG A 258 17.19 60.42 12.19
N GLN A 259 18.20 60.75 11.39
CA GLN A 259 19.59 60.34 11.58
C GLN A 259 20.49 61.56 11.39
N ASN A 260 21.38 61.83 12.35
CA ASN A 260 22.18 63.06 12.35
C ASN A 260 23.43 62.96 11.44
N ALA A 261 24.06 61.79 11.36
CA ALA A 261 25.20 61.52 10.49
C ALA A 261 25.19 60.06 10.00
N PRO A 262 25.92 59.72 8.91
CA PRO A 262 26.04 58.35 8.45
C PRO A 262 26.52 57.41 9.57
N PHE A 263 25.84 56.29 9.75
CA PHE A 263 26.12 55.27 10.79
C PHE A 263 25.91 55.72 12.25
N GLU A 264 25.29 56.88 12.49
CA GLU A 264 24.80 57.24 13.82
C GLU A 264 23.44 56.61 14.14
N PRO A 265 23.05 56.54 15.44
CA PRO A 265 21.77 56.00 15.85
C PRO A 265 20.59 56.60 15.09
N ILE A 266 19.67 55.74 14.69
CA ILE A 266 18.44 56.13 14.00
C ILE A 266 17.38 56.40 15.07
N TYR A 267 16.80 57.59 15.03
CA TYR A 267 15.72 57.98 15.92
C TYR A 267 14.38 57.87 15.19
N ILE A 268 13.39 57.33 15.88
CA ILE A 268 12.00 57.20 15.42
C ILE A 268 11.06 57.94 16.36
N ARG A 269 9.99 58.52 15.80
CA ARG A 269 8.93 59.18 16.55
C ARG A 269 7.57 58.96 15.89
N ALA A 270 6.56 58.65 16.69
CA ALA A 270 5.17 58.58 16.26
C ALA A 270 4.63 59.94 15.79
N THR A 271 3.90 59.99 14.69
CA THR A 271 3.22 61.21 14.20
C THR A 271 1.82 61.41 14.80
N GLY A 272 1.28 60.39 15.49
CA GLY A 272 -0.05 60.40 16.11
C GLY A 272 -0.25 59.17 17.01
N ASP A 273 -1.49 58.91 17.43
CA ASP A 273 -1.83 57.68 18.16
C ASP A 273 -1.79 56.48 17.18
N ILE A 274 -0.94 55.51 17.48
CA ILE A 274 -0.64 54.37 16.60
C ILE A 274 -1.25 53.06 17.14
N SER A 275 -2.03 53.16 18.22
CA SER A 275 -2.59 52.00 18.95
C SER A 275 -3.69 51.25 18.21
N GLU A 276 -4.29 51.82 17.15
CA GLU A 276 -5.39 51.22 16.38
C GLU A 276 -4.95 50.27 15.24
N LEU A 277 -3.66 50.01 15.06
CA LEU A 277 -3.15 49.22 13.92
C LEU A 277 -3.15 47.70 14.11
N ASP A 278 -3.59 47.21 15.27
CA ASP A 278 -3.53 45.79 15.62
C ASP A 278 -4.68 44.93 15.03
N GLU A 279 -5.71 45.52 14.38
CA GLU A 279 -6.95 44.77 14.04
C GLU A 279 -7.13 44.33 12.56
N ASP A 280 -6.42 44.89 11.57
CA ASP A 280 -6.88 44.80 10.15
C ASP A 280 -6.16 43.80 9.21
N GLU A 281 -5.22 42.95 9.64
CA GLU A 281 -4.47 42.07 8.72
C GLU A 281 -4.34 40.60 9.17
N ASP A 282 -5.46 39.98 9.55
CA ASP A 282 -5.62 38.53 9.60
C ASP A 282 -6.72 38.08 8.61
N VAL A 283 -6.37 38.04 7.30
CA VAL A 283 -6.99 37.18 6.27
C VAL A 283 -5.88 36.46 5.50
#